data_AF-A0A4Q6B296-F1
#
_entry.id   AF-A0A4Q6B296-F1
#
_cell.length_a   1.000
_cell.length_b   1.000
_cell.length_c   1.000
_cell.angle_alpha   90.00
_cell.angle_beta   90.00
_cell.angle_gamma   90.00
#
_symmetry.space_group_name_H-M   'P 1'
#
loop_
_entity.id
_entity.type
_entity.pdbx_description
1 polymer ?
#
loop_
_entity_poly.entity_id
_entity_poly.type
_entity_poly.pdbx_seq_one_letter_code
_entity_poly.pdbx_strand_id
1 'polypeptide(L)'
;MVGSEPRCFLAKGHPAARLRDDALSRARFSFRWEDQFNLALDPDTARKYHDETLPKDRHKSAHYCSMCGPSFCSMRISQGLAKEEEAVL
;
A
#
# COMPACT_ATOMS: atom_id res chain seq x y z
N MET A 1 38.17 -1.34 0.22
CA MET A 1 36.83 -1.77 -0.22
C MET A 1 35.82 -1.49 0.89
N VAL A 2 35.43 -0.23 1.09
CA VAL A 2 34.40 0.17 2.07
C VAL A 2 33.20 0.66 1.26
N GLY A 3 32.15 -0.17 1.08
CA GLY A 3 31.03 0.26 0.24
C GLY A 3 29.91 -0.74 -0.05
N SER A 4 29.71 -1.79 0.74
CA SER A 4 28.60 -2.75 0.54
C SER A 4 27.59 -2.77 1.71
N GLU A 5 27.75 -1.94 2.73
CA GLU A 5 26.79 -1.90 3.83
C GLU A 5 25.47 -1.23 3.37
N PRO A 6 24.34 -1.93 3.48
CA PRO A 6 23.06 -1.38 3.06
C PRO A 6 22.70 -0.15 3.89
N ARG A 7 22.38 0.96 3.23
CA ARG A 7 21.94 2.19 3.91
C ARG A 7 20.54 2.05 4.52
N CYS A 8 19.77 1.08 4.05
CA CYS A 8 18.41 0.81 4.51
C CYS A 8 18.42 -0.10 5.75
N PHE A 9 17.71 0.31 6.80
CA PHE A 9 17.55 -0.48 8.03
C PHE A 9 16.92 -1.85 7.78
N LEU A 10 16.11 -2.00 6.72
CA LEU A 10 15.54 -3.28 6.31
C LEU A 10 16.64 -4.26 5.86
N ALA A 11 17.59 -3.79 5.06
CA ALA A 11 18.68 -4.63 4.55
C ALA A 11 19.78 -4.89 5.61
N LYS A 12 19.82 -4.08 6.67
CA LYS A 12 20.60 -4.38 7.90
C LYS A 12 19.88 -5.37 8.85
N GLY A 13 18.65 -5.78 8.54
CA GLY A 13 17.90 -6.75 9.35
C GLY A 13 17.30 -6.19 10.63
N HIS A 14 17.08 -4.87 10.73
CA HIS A 14 16.50 -4.29 11.93
C HIS A 14 15.02 -4.71 12.09
N PRO A 15 14.63 -5.36 13.19
CA PRO A 15 13.29 -5.96 13.33
C PRO A 15 12.16 -4.92 13.24
N ALA A 16 12.39 -3.71 13.75
CA ALA A 16 11.40 -2.62 13.67
C ALA A 16 11.20 -2.06 12.25
N ALA A 17 12.17 -2.22 11.34
CA ALA A 17 12.05 -1.71 9.97
C ALA A 17 11.02 -2.53 9.18
N ARG A 18 11.03 -3.86 9.36
CA ARG A 18 10.08 -4.77 8.71
C ARG A 18 8.64 -4.54 9.20
N LEU A 19 8.47 -4.26 10.49
CA LEU A 19 7.15 -4.00 11.08
C LEU A 19 6.42 -2.85 10.38
N ARG A 20 7.14 -1.75 10.10
CA ARG A 20 6.59 -0.57 9.42
C ARG A 20 6.22 -0.89 7.97
N ASP A 21 7.14 -1.50 7.23
CA ASP A 21 6.92 -1.87 5.83
C ASP A 21 5.74 -2.84 5.69
N ASP A 22 5.65 -3.83 6.58
CA ASP A 22 4.54 -4.78 6.61
C ASP A 22 3.21 -4.08 6.96
N ALA A 23 3.21 -3.13 7.91
CA ALA A 23 2.00 -2.36 8.26
C ALA A 23 1.50 -1.51 7.08
N LEU A 24 2.41 -0.83 6.38
CA LEU A 24 2.11 -0.05 5.19
C LEU A 24 1.57 -0.93 4.05
N SER A 25 2.19 -2.09 3.85
CA SER A 25 1.81 -3.04 2.80
C SER A 25 0.42 -3.64 3.07
N ARG A 26 0.11 -3.96 4.33
CA ARG A 26 -1.25 -4.37 4.73
C ARG A 26 -2.28 -3.25 4.52
N ALA A 27 -1.94 -2.01 4.86
CA ALA A 27 -2.85 -0.88 4.63
C ALA A 27 -3.17 -0.68 3.14
N ARG A 28 -2.17 -0.82 2.26
CA ARG A 28 -2.34 -0.79 0.79
C ARG A 28 -3.24 -1.91 0.30
N PHE A 29 -2.99 -3.14 0.74
CA PHE A 29 -3.78 -4.30 0.33
C PHE A 29 -5.25 -4.18 0.78
N SER A 30 -5.49 -3.68 2.00
CA SER A 30 -6.85 -3.46 2.53
C SER A 30 -7.51 -2.17 2.02
N PHE A 31 -6.88 -1.41 1.13
CA PHE A 31 -7.39 -0.13 0.62
C PHE A 31 -7.73 0.90 1.72
N ARG A 32 -7.00 0.86 2.84
CA ARG A 32 -7.10 1.85 3.91
C ARG A 32 -6.17 3.02 3.61
N TRP A 33 -6.67 3.93 2.76
CA TRP A 33 -5.88 5.06 2.24
C TRP A 33 -5.38 6.00 3.34
N GLU A 34 -6.22 6.34 4.31
CA GLU A 34 -5.83 7.19 5.45
C GLU A 34 -4.70 6.55 6.29
N ASP A 35 -4.79 5.24 6.57
CA ASP A 35 -3.73 4.52 7.29
C ASP A 35 -2.44 4.45 6.49
N GLN A 36 -2.54 4.29 5.16
CA GLN A 36 -1.38 4.32 4.28
C GLN A 36 -0.69 5.69 4.28
N PHE A 37 -1.46 6.79 4.26
CA PHE A 37 -0.90 8.14 4.32
C PHE A 37 -0.21 8.39 5.67
N ASN A 38 -0.85 7.99 6.78
CA ASN A 38 -0.29 8.16 8.12
C ASN A 38 0.99 7.34 8.35
N LEU A 39 1.13 6.18 7.70
CA LEU A 39 2.32 5.32 7.80
C LEU A 39 3.43 5.71 6.81
N ALA A 40 3.13 6.57 5.83
CA ALA A 40 4.10 7.05 4.84
C ALA A 40 5.23 7.85 5.51
N LEU A 41 6.36 7.99 4.80
CA LEU A 41 7.46 8.86 5.24
C LEU A 41 7.05 10.34 5.21
N ASP A 42 6.21 10.72 4.26
CA ASP A 42 5.65 12.05 4.07
C ASP A 42 4.14 11.93 3.78
N PRO A 43 3.30 12.07 4.82
CA PRO A 43 1.85 11.93 4.70
C PRO A 43 1.21 12.98 3.78
N ASP A 44 1.69 14.23 3.81
CA ASP A 44 1.08 15.36 3.11
C ASP A 44 1.27 15.22 1.59
N THR A 45 2.49 14.86 1.18
CA THR A 45 2.78 14.59 -0.24
C THR A 45 2.01 13.37 -0.75
N ALA A 46 1.88 12.32 0.06
CA ALA A 46 1.13 11.13 -0.33
C ALA A 46 -0.36 11.43 -0.56
N ARG A 47 -0.96 12.25 0.32
CA ARG A 47 -2.36 12.70 0.18
C ARG A 47 -2.53 13.57 -1.05
N LYS A 48 -1.62 14.51 -1.27
CA LYS A 48 -1.67 15.42 -2.42
C LYS A 48 -1.67 14.65 -3.75
N TYR A 49 -0.76 13.69 -3.94
CA TYR A 49 -0.71 12.90 -5.18
C TYR A 49 -1.95 12.01 -5.40
N HIS A 50 -2.54 11.50 -4.32
CA HIS A 50 -3.80 10.77 -4.42
C HIS A 50 -4.95 11.70 -4.85
N ASP A 51 -5.08 12.86 -4.18
CA ASP A 51 -6.18 13.78 -4.36
C ASP A 51 -6.09 14.60 -5.66
N GLU A 52 -4.89 14.72 -6.26
CA GLU A 52 -4.66 15.33 -7.59
C GLU A 52 -5.50 14.69 -8.70
N THR A 53 -5.73 13.37 -8.59
CA THR A 53 -6.49 12.62 -9.60
C THR A 53 -7.89 12.23 -9.15
N LEU A 54 -8.14 12.21 -7.83
CA LEU A 54 -9.38 11.71 -7.22
C LEU A 54 -9.80 12.61 -6.02
N PRO A 55 -10.29 13.84 -6.25
CA PRO A 55 -10.51 14.83 -5.20
C PRO A 55 -11.71 14.54 -4.27
N LYS A 56 -12.55 13.53 -4.57
CA LYS A 56 -13.70 13.20 -3.73
C LYS A 56 -13.27 12.27 -2.59
N ASP A 57 -13.65 12.59 -1.35
CA ASP A 57 -13.36 11.76 -0.16
C ASP A 57 -13.80 10.29 -0.29
N ARG A 58 -14.82 10.00 -1.12
CA ARG A 58 -15.25 8.62 -1.41
C ARG A 58 -14.17 7.76 -2.08
N HIS A 59 -13.16 8.37 -2.70
CA HIS A 59 -12.05 7.63 -3.29
C HIS A 59 -11.04 7.12 -2.24
N LYS A 60 -11.05 7.68 -1.03
CA LYS A 60 -10.25 7.20 0.11
C LYS A 60 -10.81 5.93 0.76
N SER A 61 -11.99 5.48 0.32
CA SER A 61 -12.56 4.17 0.62
C SER A 61 -12.68 3.30 -0.64
N ALA A 62 -12.16 3.74 -1.79
CA ALA A 62 -12.27 3.00 -3.03
C ALA A 62 -11.21 1.89 -3.13
N HIS A 63 -11.63 0.73 -3.64
CA HIS A 63 -10.77 -0.42 -3.90
C HIS A 63 -9.96 -0.31 -5.21
N TYR A 64 -9.56 0.91 -5.59
CA TYR A 64 -8.73 1.17 -6.76
C TYR A 64 -8.02 2.50 -6.64
N CYS A 65 -6.87 2.62 -7.29
CA CYS A 65 -6.16 3.88 -7.50
C CYS A 65 -6.35 4.38 -8.93
N SER A 66 -5.99 5.63 -9.19
CA SER A 66 -6.04 6.25 -10.52
C SER A 66 -5.11 5.60 -11.56
N MET A 67 -4.12 4.81 -11.13
CA MET A 67 -3.21 4.12 -12.06
C MET A 67 -3.87 2.95 -12.80
N CYS A 68 -4.72 2.17 -12.13
CA CYS A 68 -5.29 0.93 -12.69
C CYS A 68 -6.81 1.04 -12.94
N GLY A 69 -7.46 2.05 -12.36
CA GLY A 69 -8.91 2.24 -12.49
C GLY A 69 -9.73 1.11 -11.85
N PRO A 70 -11.06 1.18 -11.98
CA PRO A 70 -11.97 0.30 -11.25
C PRO A 70 -11.98 -1.15 -11.76
N SER A 71 -11.54 -1.43 -12.99
CA SER A 71 -11.65 -2.78 -13.57
C SER A 71 -10.36 -3.59 -13.48
N PHE A 72 -9.19 -2.94 -13.39
CA PHE A 72 -7.89 -3.61 -13.54
C PHE A 72 -6.97 -3.46 -12.31
N CYS A 73 -7.52 -3.12 -11.14
CA CYS A 73 -6.74 -3.09 -9.91
C CYS A 73 -6.32 -4.51 -9.51
N SER A 74 -5.01 -4.79 -9.60
CA SER A 74 -4.41 -6.09 -9.27
C SER A 74 -4.77 -6.56 -7.86
N MET A 75 -4.66 -5.68 -6.86
CA MET A 75 -4.97 -6.03 -5.47
C MET A 75 -6.43 -6.43 -5.26
N ARG A 76 -7.37 -5.80 -5.97
CA ARG A 76 -8.80 -6.14 -5.90
C ARG A 76 -9.06 -7.49 -6.54
N ILE A 77 -8.44 -7.75 -7.69
CA ILE A 77 -8.55 -9.03 -8.41
C ILE A 77 -7.98 -10.16 -7.54
N SER A 78 -6.81 -9.97 -6.95
CA SER A 78 -6.21 -10.96 -6.04
C SER A 78 -7.10 -11.28 -4.84
N GLN A 79 -7.81 -10.29 -4.27
CA GLN A 79 -8.79 -10.54 -3.21
C GLN A 79 -10.02 -11.31 -3.70
N GLY A 80 -10.45 -11.10 -4.95
CA GLY A 80 -11.52 -11.88 -5.56
C GLY A 80 -11.12 -13.34 -5.70
N LEU A 81 -9.95 -13.59 -6.30
CA LEU A 81 -9.42 -14.94 -6.51
C LEU A 81 -9.22 -15.71 -5.19
N ALA A 82 -8.66 -15.06 -4.16
CA ALA A 82 -8.46 -15.69 -2.86
C ALA A 82 -9.78 -16.10 -2.19
N LYS A 83 -10.83 -15.28 -2.33
CA LYS A 83 -12.17 -15.61 -1.82
C LYS A 83 -12.83 -16.75 -2.60
N GLU A 84 -12.62 -16.79 -3.92
CA GLU A 84 -13.11 -17.87 -4.77
C GLU A 84 -12.42 -19.20 -4.43
N GLU A 85 -11.10 -19.17 -4.20
CA GLU A 85 -10.33 -20.35 -3.79
C GLU A 85 -10.77 -20.87 -2.42
N GLU A 86 -11.03 -19.98 -1.45
CA GLU A 86 -11.54 -20.35 -0.13
C GLU A 86 -12.97 -20.92 -0.18
N ALA A 87 -13.81 -20.48 -1.13
CA ALA A 87 -15.17 -20.97 -1.31
C ALA A 87 -15.25 -22.36 -2.00
N VAL A 88 -14.15 -22.83 -2.58
CA VAL A 88 -14.04 -24.14 -3.27
C VAL A 88 -13.51 -25.23 -2.33
N LEU A 89 -12.96 -24.86 -1.17
CA LEU A 89 -12.53 -25.75 -0.09
C LEU A 89 -13.69 -26.07 0.87
#